data_AF-A0A3N5S2B7-F1
#
_entry.id   AF-A0A3N5S2B7-F1
#
_cell.length_a   1.000
_cell.length_b   1.000
_cell.length_c   1.000
_cell.angle_alpha   90.00
_cell.angle_beta   90.00
_cell.angle_gamma   90.00
#
_symmetry.space_group_name_H-M   'P 1'
#
loop_
_entity.id
_entity.type
_entity.pdbx_description
1 polymer ?
#
loop_
_entity_poly.entity_id
_entity_poly.type
_entity_poly.pdbx_seq_one_letter_code
_entity_poly.pdbx_strand_id
1 'polypeptide(L)'
;MSLWPVDDEATCHLMGRFYRHLKDGKTASESLQLAKTEMIGSGNYSHPYFWAGFVATGAADRRLRSWFSFWAPATLGAVIVLVTAVFLAIRWKRENKIF
;
A
#
# COMPACT_ATOMS: atom_id res chain seq x y z
N MET A 1 -7.73 14.68 11.04
CA MET A 1 -8.17 15.92 11.72
C MET A 1 -7.56 15.97 13.11
N SER A 2 -7.36 17.16 13.69
CA SER A 2 -7.03 17.32 15.12
C SER A 2 -8.28 17.77 15.90
N LEU A 3 -8.41 17.29 17.14
CA LEU A 3 -9.54 17.61 18.04
C LEU A 3 -9.37 18.95 18.78
N TRP A 4 -8.14 19.45 18.89
CA TRP A 4 -7.80 20.72 19.54
C TRP A 4 -6.68 21.43 18.75
N PRO A 5 -6.41 22.72 19.04
CA PRO A 5 -5.25 23.43 18.48
C PRO A 5 -3.96 22.69 18.82
N VAL A 6 -3.17 22.40 17.81
CA VAL A 6 -1.93 21.63 17.93
C VAL A 6 -0.72 22.53 17.71
N ASP A 7 0.38 22.18 18.36
CA ASP A 7 1.67 22.82 18.14
C ASP A 7 2.22 22.47 16.74
N ASP A 8 2.72 23.46 16.01
CA ASP A 8 3.14 23.31 14.61
C ASP A 8 4.36 22.39 14.47
N GLU A 9 5.32 22.47 15.40
CA GLU A 9 6.54 21.65 15.37
C GLU A 9 6.20 20.19 15.70
N ALA A 10 5.41 19.96 16.74
CA ALA A 10 4.91 18.63 17.08
C ALA A 10 4.09 18.01 15.94
N THR A 11 3.28 18.83 15.25
CA THR A 11 2.49 18.39 14.09
C THR A 11 3.38 17.99 12.92
N CYS A 12 4.44 18.76 12.64
CA CYS A 12 5.43 18.42 11.61
C CYS A 12 6.08 17.06 11.90
N HIS A 13 6.50 16.83 13.15
CA HIS A 13 7.08 15.55 13.57
C HIS A 13 6.10 14.38 13.45
N LEU A 14 4.86 14.55 13.92
CA LEU A 14 3.84 13.50 13.82
C LEU A 14 3.50 13.17 12.37
N MET A 15 3.25 14.20 11.54
CA MET A 15 2.86 14.01 10.14
C MET A 15 4.00 13.45 9.29
N GLY A 16 5.25 13.84 9.55
CA GLY A 16 6.42 13.26 8.90
C GLY A 16 6.53 11.75 9.13
N ARG A 17 6.27 11.30 10.37
CA ARG A 17 6.25 9.87 10.73
C ARG A 17 5.04 9.16 10.12
N PHE A 18 3.87 9.77 10.18
CA PHE A 18 2.65 9.25 9.59
C PHE A 18 2.80 8.99 8.08
N TYR A 19 3.31 9.97 7.32
CA TYR A 19 3.50 9.82 5.88
C TYR A 19 4.60 8.81 5.53
N ARG A 20 5.63 8.67 6.37
CA ARG A 20 6.63 7.60 6.21
C ARG A 20 5.97 6.23 6.25
N HIS A 21 5.17 5.94 7.28
CA HIS A 21 4.47 4.65 7.40
C HIS A 21 3.46 4.41 6.29
N LEU A 22 2.78 5.47 5.81
CA LEU A 22 1.91 5.37 4.62
C LEU A 22 2.69 4.97 3.36
N LYS A 23 3.88 5.56 3.16
CA LYS A 23 4.76 5.23 2.03
C LYS A 23 5.24 3.78 2.10
N ASP A 24 5.42 3.24 3.30
CA ASP A 24 5.80 1.84 3.54
C ASP A 24 4.63 0.85 3.33
N GLY A 25 3.48 1.32 2.85
CA GLY A 25 2.32 0.50 2.51
C GLY A 25 1.46 0.10 3.71
N LYS A 26 1.64 0.75 4.87
CA LYS A 26 0.74 0.58 6.02
C LYS A 26 -0.59 1.29 5.78
N THR A 27 -1.64 0.82 6.46
CA THR A 27 -2.94 1.48 6.40
C THR A 27 -2.90 2.82 7.14
N ALA A 28 -3.79 3.77 6.83
CA ALA A 28 -3.81 5.05 7.52
C ALA A 28 -4.02 4.91 9.05
N SER A 29 -4.81 3.92 9.49
CA SER A 29 -4.99 3.63 10.92
C SER A 29 -3.67 3.15 11.55
N GLU A 30 -2.99 2.21 10.91
CA GLU A 30 -1.72 1.64 11.37
C GLU A 30 -0.59 2.70 11.35
N SER A 31 -0.50 3.49 10.29
CA SER A 31 0.47 4.58 10.17
C SER A 31 0.29 5.63 11.26
N LEU A 32 -0.95 5.97 11.59
CA LEU A 32 -1.24 6.93 12.65
C LEU A 32 -0.92 6.36 14.03
N GLN A 33 -1.22 5.08 14.27
CA GLN A 33 -0.87 4.40 15.50
C GLN A 33 0.66 4.40 15.72
N LEU A 34 1.42 3.99 14.71
CA LEU A 34 2.88 3.94 14.78
C LEU A 34 3.48 5.33 15.01
N ALA A 35 3.00 6.35 14.30
CA ALA A 35 3.44 7.72 14.50
C ALA A 35 3.20 8.21 15.94
N LYS A 36 2.05 7.87 16.55
CA LYS A 36 1.76 8.20 17.96
C LYS A 36 2.69 7.47 18.91
N THR A 37 2.94 6.18 18.71
CA THR A 37 3.88 5.40 19.54
C THR A 37 5.30 5.98 19.48
N GLU A 38 5.75 6.41 18.30
CA GLU A 38 7.04 7.09 18.15
C GLU A 38 7.07 8.45 18.85
N MET A 39 5.95 9.19 18.91
CA MET A 39 5.85 10.44 19.66
C MET A 39 6.01 10.19 21.16
N ILE A 40 5.35 9.16 21.68
CA ILE A 40 5.47 8.72 23.08
C ILE A 40 6.93 8.41 23.43
N GLY A 41 7.69 7.77 22.52
CA GLY A 41 9.10 7.43 22.74
C GLY A 41 10.10 8.58 22.54
N SER A 42 9.67 9.76 22.07
CA SER A 42 10.58 10.85 21.68
C SER A 42 11.01 11.81 22.80
N GLY A 43 10.46 11.65 24.01
CA GLY A 43 10.74 12.51 25.18
C GLY A 43 10.07 13.88 25.07
N ASN A 44 10.48 14.70 24.11
CA ASN A 44 10.01 16.08 23.93
C ASN A 44 8.52 16.16 23.57
N TYR A 45 7.99 15.16 22.87
CA TYR A 45 6.58 15.08 22.48
C TYR A 45 5.83 13.91 23.09
N SER A 46 6.32 13.38 24.22
CA SER A 46 5.70 12.24 24.89
C SER A 46 4.32 12.58 25.45
N HIS A 47 4.10 13.84 25.83
CA HIS A 47 2.84 14.28 26.43
C HIS A 47 1.65 14.10 25.45
N PRO A 48 0.52 13.53 25.89
CA PRO A 48 -0.64 13.26 25.03
C PRO A 48 -1.18 14.46 24.27
N TYR A 49 -0.97 15.66 24.79
CA TYR A 49 -1.31 16.92 24.11
C TYR A 49 -0.84 16.98 22.65
N PHE A 50 0.35 16.44 22.35
CA PHE A 50 0.98 16.55 21.04
C PHE A 50 0.44 15.57 19.98
N TRP A 51 -0.17 14.46 20.39
CA TRP A 51 -0.49 13.35 19.47
C TRP A 51 -1.90 12.78 19.64
N ALA A 52 -2.50 12.88 20.83
CA ALA A 52 -3.80 12.28 21.12
C ALA A 52 -4.94 12.96 20.36
N GLY A 53 -4.76 14.24 19.99
CA GLY A 53 -5.76 15.02 19.26
C GLY A 53 -5.95 14.55 17.82
N PHE A 54 -5.01 13.80 17.25
CA PHE A 54 -5.11 13.36 15.86
C PHE A 54 -5.95 12.10 15.74
N VAL A 55 -7.00 12.16 14.93
CA VAL A 55 -7.88 11.03 14.65
C VAL A 55 -7.94 10.78 13.15
N ALA A 56 -7.81 9.51 12.76
CA ALA A 56 -8.07 9.04 11.41
C ALA A 56 -9.57 8.76 11.25
N THR A 57 -10.18 9.35 10.23
CA THR A 57 -11.61 9.21 9.93
C THR A 57 -11.80 8.67 8.52
N GLY A 58 -12.88 7.91 8.30
CA GLY A 58 -13.17 7.29 7.00
C GLY A 58 -12.57 5.90 6.88
N ALA A 59 -12.23 5.48 5.65
CA ALA A 59 -11.74 4.14 5.35
C ALA A 59 -10.24 3.97 5.68
N ALA A 60 -9.86 4.27 6.92
CA ALA A 60 -8.48 4.30 7.39
C ALA A 60 -7.81 2.91 7.42
N ASP A 61 -8.61 1.85 7.37
CA ASP A 61 -8.21 0.43 7.28
C ASP A 61 -8.19 -0.09 5.84
N ARG A 62 -8.58 0.74 4.85
CA ARG A 62 -8.68 0.35 3.44
C ARG A 62 -7.29 0.10 2.91
N ARG A 63 -6.82 -1.13 3.13
CA ARG A 63 -5.62 -1.68 2.54
C ARG A 63 -5.82 -1.51 1.04
N LEU A 64 -5.04 -0.64 0.40
CA LEU A 64 -4.79 -0.73 -1.04
C LEU A 64 -3.97 -2.00 -1.30
N ARG A 65 -4.39 -3.14 -0.74
CA ARG A 65 -3.89 -4.46 -1.07
C ARG A 65 -4.31 -4.65 -2.50
N SER A 66 -3.35 -4.40 -3.38
CA SER A 66 -3.56 -4.46 -4.80
C SER A 66 -4.14 -5.85 -5.10
N TRP A 67 -5.38 -5.87 -5.58
CA TRP A 67 -5.90 -7.03 -6.29
C TRP A 67 -4.91 -7.47 -7.39
N PHE A 68 -4.10 -6.53 -7.88
CA PHE A 68 -2.99 -6.76 -8.79
C PHE A 68 -1.94 -7.77 -8.30
N SER A 69 -1.59 -7.84 -7.01
CA SER A 69 -0.53 -8.75 -6.55
C SER A 69 -0.90 -10.22 -6.57
N PHE A 70 -2.20 -10.57 -6.53
CA PHE A 70 -2.63 -11.97 -6.61
C PHE A 70 -2.91 -12.44 -8.05
N TRP A 71 -3.35 -11.55 -8.93
CA TRP A 71 -3.69 -11.91 -10.32
C TRP A 71 -2.51 -11.76 -11.29
N ALA A 72 -1.49 -10.94 -10.98
CA ALA A 72 -0.36 -10.69 -11.87
C ALA A 72 0.39 -11.94 -12.38
N PRO A 73 0.72 -12.95 -11.55
CA PRO A 73 1.36 -14.16 -12.07
C PRO A 73 0.38 -15.07 -12.83
N ALA A 74 -0.91 -15.04 -12.49
CA ALA A 74 -1.93 -15.86 -13.15
C ALA A 74 -2.26 -15.37 -14.57
N THR A 75 -2.28 -14.05 -14.80
CA THR A 75 -2.51 -13.49 -16.14
C THR A 75 -1.32 -13.66 -17.07
N LEU A 76 -0.09 -13.56 -16.56
CA LEU A 76 1.13 -13.80 -17.35
C LEU A 76 1.21 -15.26 -17.83
N GLY A 77 0.88 -16.22 -16.94
CA GLY A 77 0.85 -17.64 -17.31
C GLY A 77 -0.15 -17.95 -18.41
N ALA A 78 -1.37 -17.44 -18.31
CA ALA A 78 -2.42 -17.68 -19.31
C ALA A 78 -2.09 -17.11 -20.71
N VAL A 79 -1.46 -15.93 -20.75
CA VAL A 79 -1.03 -15.30 -22.02
C VAL A 79 0.08 -16.12 -22.68
N ILE A 80 1.06 -16.61 -21.91
CA ILE A 80 2.16 -17.44 -22.44
C ILE A 80 1.63 -18.77 -22.99
N VAL A 81 0.68 -19.42 -22.31
CA VAL A 81 0.08 -20.68 -22.77
C VAL A 81 -0.73 -20.47 -24.05
N LEU A 82 -1.49 -19.38 -24.17
CA LEU A 82 -2.24 -19.08 -25.39
C LEU A 82 -1.30 -18.78 -26.58
N VAL A 83 -0.24 -18.00 -26.36
CA VAL A 83 0.73 -17.68 -27.43
C VAL A 83 1.45 -18.94 -27.92
N THR A 84 1.87 -19.83 -27.02
CA THR A 84 2.53 -21.09 -27.39
C THR A 84 1.58 -22.05 -28.10
N ALA A 85 0.35 -22.19 -27.64
CA ALA A 85 -0.67 -23.01 -28.30
C ALA A 85 -0.99 -22.51 -29.72
N VAL A 86 -1.14 -21.19 -29.89
CA VAL A 86 -1.36 -20.57 -31.22
C VAL A 86 -0.15 -20.78 -32.12
N PHE A 87 1.07 -20.61 -31.62
CA PHE A 87 2.30 -20.85 -32.37
C PHE A 87 2.41 -22.30 -32.87
N LEU A 88 2.12 -23.28 -32.00
CA LEU A 88 2.11 -24.70 -32.35
C LEU A 88 1.00 -25.03 -33.37
N ALA A 89 -0.19 -24.46 -33.23
CA ALA A 89 -1.29 -24.65 -34.18
C ALA A 89 -0.96 -24.09 -35.58
N ILE A 90 -0.32 -22.92 -35.64
CA ILE A 90 0.17 -22.33 -36.90
C ILE A 90 1.24 -23.22 -37.53
N ARG A 91 2.17 -23.72 -36.71
CA ARG A 91 3.25 -24.61 -37.17
C ARG A 91 2.70 -25.93 -37.72
N TRP A 92 1.78 -26.58 -37.00
CA TRP A 92 1.16 -27.85 -37.41
C TRP A 92 0.42 -27.73 -38.73
N LYS A 93 -0.34 -26.64 -38.92
CA LYS A 93 -1.05 -26.36 -40.19
C LYS A 93 -0.10 -26.14 -41.37
N ARG A 94 1.15 -25.72 -41.13
CA ARG A 94 2.15 -25.50 -42.18
C ARG A 94 2.83 -26.79 -42.63
N GLU A 95 3.03 -27.74 -41.71
CA GLU A 95 3.62 -29.05 -42.00
C GLU A 95 2.62 -29.98 -42.71
N ASN A 96 1.33 -29.88 -42.41
CA ASN A 96 0.27 -30.73 -43.00
C ASN A 96 -0.26 -30.27 -44.38
N LYS A 97 0.36 -29.26 -45.00
CA LYS A 97 -0.02 -28.73 -46.33
C LYS A 97 1.00 -29.05 -47.44
N ILE A 98 1.96 -29.94 -47.19
CA ILE A 98 3.01 -30.35 -48.13
C ILE A 98 2.76 -31.78 -48.68
N PHE A 99 1.54 -32.30 -48.56
CA PHE A 99 1.07 -33.50 -49.27
C PHE A 99 -0.28 -33.23 -49.90
#